data_AF-A0A7S1RQ86-F1
#
_entry.id   AF-A0A7S1RQ86-F1
#
_cell.length_a   1.000
_cell.length_b   1.000
_cell.length_c   1.000
_cell.angle_alpha   90.00
_cell.angle_beta   90.00
_cell.angle_gamma   90.00
#
_symmetry.space_group_name_H-M   'P 1'
#
loop_
_entity.id
_entity.type
_entity.pdbx_description
1 polymer ?
#
loop_
_entity_poly.entity_id
_entity_poly.type
_entity_poly.pdbx_seq_one_letter_code
_entity_poly.pdbx_strand_id
1 'polypeptide(L)'
;CGLDVVFHWTRKANLPSIAQKGLLVADGVETPVVHGRRHGPGVYASHLFGYGRKYGDTAALCLALPGRCLHHRGDYLAFDGEHCSLQRDDVIVYKAGSQILPCAAVGESELVVMQNLADETRDLLLNYFPGLRRQREACRQRLPLEEAVSSRRPCDAPPVHTAPSRA
;
A
#
# COMPACT_ATOMS: atom_id res chain seq x y z
N CYS A 1 -0.49 -14.77 -2.13
CA CYS A 1 -1.25 -13.55 -2.48
C CYS A 1 -2.69 -13.95 -2.82
N GLY A 2 -3.63 -13.01 -2.82
CA GLY A 2 -5.04 -13.27 -3.16
C GLY A 2 -5.68 -12.02 -3.76
N LEU A 3 -7.00 -12.02 -3.93
CA LEU A 3 -7.77 -10.86 -4.39
C LEU A 3 -8.52 -10.21 -3.22
N ASP A 4 -8.62 -8.89 -3.28
CA ASP A 4 -9.41 -8.07 -2.38
C ASP A 4 -10.53 -7.34 -3.14
N VAL A 5 -11.66 -7.16 -2.46
CA VAL A 5 -12.68 -6.18 -2.82
C VAL A 5 -12.64 -5.08 -1.76
N VAL A 6 -12.39 -3.85 -2.20
CA VAL A 6 -12.14 -2.69 -1.32
C VAL A 6 -12.80 -1.43 -1.84
N PHE A 7 -12.90 -0.44 -0.97
CA PHE A 7 -13.43 0.88 -1.25
C PHE A 7 -12.33 1.93 -1.13
N HIS A 8 -12.21 2.77 -2.17
CA HIS A 8 -11.37 3.97 -2.15
C HIS A 8 -12.26 5.21 -2.13
N TRP A 9 -12.26 5.94 -1.01
CA TRP A 9 -13.02 7.19 -0.90
C TRP A 9 -12.29 8.36 -1.53
N THR A 10 -13.03 9.18 -2.27
CA THR A 10 -12.49 10.29 -3.04
C THR A 10 -13.54 11.38 -3.25
N ARG A 11 -13.16 12.48 -3.89
CA ARG A 11 -14.11 13.52 -4.30
C ARG A 11 -14.73 13.14 -5.65
N LYS A 12 -16.02 13.42 -5.87
CA LYS A 12 -16.69 13.19 -7.16
C LYS A 12 -15.96 13.83 -8.34
N ALA A 13 -15.35 15.00 -8.12
CA ALA A 13 -14.52 15.69 -9.11
C ALA A 13 -13.31 14.87 -9.60
N ASN A 14 -12.83 13.89 -8.82
CA ASN A 14 -11.69 13.04 -9.18
C ASN A 14 -12.10 11.84 -10.05
N LEU A 15 -13.39 11.46 -10.08
CA LEU A 15 -13.86 10.27 -10.79
C LEU A 15 -13.50 10.26 -12.28
N PRO A 16 -13.61 11.36 -13.05
CA PRO A 16 -13.17 11.38 -14.45
C PRO A 16 -11.68 11.06 -14.61
N SER A 17 -10.82 11.61 -13.74
CA SER A 17 -9.39 11.32 -13.77
C SER A 17 -9.10 9.88 -13.37
N ILE A 18 -9.82 9.33 -12.39
CA ILE A 18 -9.68 7.93 -11.95
C ILE A 18 -10.11 6.98 -13.07
N ALA A 19 -11.19 7.29 -13.79
CA ALA A 19 -11.63 6.49 -14.92
C ALA A 19 -10.62 6.49 -16.08
N GLN A 20 -9.94 7.62 -16.32
CA GLN A 20 -8.98 7.74 -17.41
C GLN A 20 -7.59 7.18 -17.06
N LYS A 21 -7.13 7.41 -15.83
CA LYS A 21 -5.73 7.16 -15.41
C LYS A 21 -5.58 6.07 -14.36
N GLY A 22 -6.68 5.56 -13.81
CA GLY A 22 -6.68 4.70 -12.63
C GLY A 22 -6.41 5.48 -11.34
N LEU A 23 -6.15 4.74 -10.26
CA LEU A 23 -5.75 5.33 -8.97
C LEU A 23 -4.25 5.55 -8.96
N LEU A 24 -3.84 6.80 -8.71
CA LEU A 24 -2.44 7.21 -8.68
C LEU A 24 -1.93 7.28 -7.24
N VAL A 25 -0.65 6.97 -7.07
CA VAL A 25 0.04 7.19 -5.80
C VAL A 25 0.35 8.67 -5.68
N ALA A 26 -0.05 9.30 -4.58
CA ALA A 26 0.21 10.71 -4.34
C ALA A 26 1.73 10.98 -4.25
N ASP A 27 2.29 11.50 -5.33
CA ASP A 27 3.70 11.84 -5.50
C ASP A 27 3.99 13.32 -5.21
N GLY A 28 2.95 14.16 -5.19
CA GLY A 28 3.05 15.61 -5.04
C GLY A 28 3.22 16.36 -6.35
N VAL A 29 3.25 15.67 -7.49
CA VAL A 29 3.35 16.26 -8.83
C VAL A 29 2.03 16.08 -9.58
N GLU A 30 1.61 14.84 -9.83
CA GLU A 30 0.36 14.57 -10.53
C GLU A 30 -0.85 14.54 -9.59
N THR A 31 -0.63 14.11 -8.35
CA THR A 31 -1.69 14.07 -7.33
C THR A 31 -1.23 14.82 -6.08
N PRO A 32 -1.93 15.89 -5.68
CA PRO A 32 -1.56 16.67 -4.50
C PRO A 32 -1.62 15.81 -3.24
N VAL A 33 -0.63 15.99 -2.36
CA VAL A 33 -0.61 15.31 -1.06
C VAL A 33 -1.54 16.08 -0.10
N VAL A 34 -2.83 15.77 -0.13
CA VAL A 34 -3.84 16.55 0.62
C VAL A 34 -3.98 16.08 2.08
N HIS A 35 -3.79 14.77 2.37
CA HIS A 35 -3.87 14.24 3.73
C HIS A 35 -2.79 13.20 4.03
N GLY A 36 -2.39 13.18 5.32
CA GLY A 36 -1.17 12.56 5.82
C GLY A 36 -0.95 11.12 5.35
N ARG A 37 0.28 10.88 4.88
CA ARG A 37 0.89 9.56 4.65
C ARG A 37 1.10 8.82 5.98
N ARG A 38 0.04 8.65 6.80
CA ARG A 38 0.12 8.01 8.14
C ARG A 38 0.82 6.66 8.04
N HIS A 39 0.64 5.97 6.93
CA HIS A 39 1.17 4.65 6.65
C HIS A 39 2.14 4.62 5.46
N GLY A 40 2.59 5.78 4.98
CA GLY A 40 3.49 5.91 3.84
C GLY A 40 2.79 6.30 2.53
N PRO A 41 3.54 6.45 1.43
CA PRO A 41 2.98 6.68 0.11
C PRO A 41 2.24 5.43 -0.39
N GLY A 42 1.13 5.62 -1.08
CA GLY A 42 0.37 4.54 -1.71
C GLY A 42 -1.09 4.92 -1.91
N VAL A 43 -1.85 3.99 -2.48
CA VAL A 43 -3.30 4.11 -2.63
C VAL A 43 -3.97 3.53 -1.40
N TYR A 44 -4.73 4.36 -0.68
CA TYR A 44 -5.43 3.99 0.55
C TYR A 44 -6.82 3.46 0.21
N ALA A 45 -7.17 2.30 0.76
CA ALA A 45 -8.49 1.71 0.64
C ALA A 45 -8.89 0.99 1.94
N SER A 46 -10.13 0.52 1.99
CA SER A 46 -10.66 -0.26 3.12
C SER A 46 -11.62 -1.34 2.63
N HIS A 47 -11.70 -2.46 3.35
CA HIS A 47 -12.79 -3.41 3.14
C HIS A 47 -14.14 -2.91 3.68
N LEU A 48 -14.11 -1.94 4.60
CA LEU A 48 -15.31 -1.36 5.20
C LEU A 48 -15.71 -0.12 4.41
N PHE A 49 -16.88 -0.16 3.80
CA PHE A 49 -17.37 0.98 3.00
C PHE A 49 -17.43 2.27 3.83
N GLY A 50 -17.82 2.23 5.11
CA GLY A 50 -17.93 3.44 5.94
C GLY A 50 -16.60 4.09 6.36
N TYR A 51 -15.48 3.38 6.30
CA TYR A 51 -14.22 3.84 6.93
C TYR A 51 -13.68 5.14 6.31
N GLY A 52 -13.78 5.25 4.98
CA GLY A 52 -13.17 6.35 4.22
C GLY A 52 -14.03 7.60 4.08
N ARG A 53 -15.26 7.61 4.62
CA ARG A 53 -16.26 8.67 4.37
C ARG A 53 -15.78 10.09 4.66
N LYS A 54 -14.91 10.28 5.66
CA LYS A 54 -14.33 11.59 5.98
C LYS A 54 -13.34 12.14 4.94
N TYR A 55 -12.93 11.33 3.95
CA TYR A 55 -11.93 11.69 2.94
C TYR A 55 -12.55 12.05 1.57
N GLY A 56 -13.87 11.92 1.42
CA GLY A 56 -14.54 12.10 0.13
C GLY A 56 -16.05 12.13 0.24
N ASP A 57 -16.72 12.49 -0.85
CA ASP A 57 -18.19 12.51 -0.99
C ASP A 57 -18.72 11.36 -1.89
N THR A 58 -17.83 10.44 -2.27
CA THR A 58 -18.11 9.22 -3.04
C THR A 58 -16.98 8.21 -2.81
N ALA A 59 -17.20 6.95 -3.17
CA ALA A 59 -16.14 5.97 -3.22
C ALA A 59 -16.09 5.26 -4.58
N ALA A 60 -14.95 4.64 -4.87
CA ALA A 60 -14.83 3.64 -5.91
C ALA A 60 -14.80 2.26 -5.28
N LEU A 61 -15.68 1.35 -5.73
CA LEU A 61 -15.55 -0.08 -5.49
C LEU A 61 -14.44 -0.61 -6.39
N CYS A 62 -13.45 -1.26 -5.79
CA CYS A 62 -12.23 -1.68 -6.48
C CYS A 62 -11.94 -3.16 -6.26
N LEU A 63 -11.39 -3.78 -7.29
CA LEU A 63 -10.70 -5.06 -7.18
C LEU A 63 -9.21 -4.80 -6.98
N ALA A 64 -8.58 -5.45 -6.01
CA ALA A 64 -7.18 -5.23 -5.72
C ALA A 64 -6.37 -6.52 -5.56
N LEU A 65 -5.11 -6.42 -5.96
CA LEU A 65 -4.08 -7.45 -5.86
C LEU A 65 -3.01 -6.97 -4.85
N PRO A 66 -3.16 -7.29 -3.55
CA PRO A 66 -2.25 -6.81 -2.50
C PRO A 66 -0.79 -7.24 -2.67
N GLY A 67 -0.51 -8.26 -3.49
CA GLY A 67 0.83 -8.80 -3.63
C GLY A 67 1.35 -9.34 -2.29
N ARG A 68 2.51 -8.87 -1.85
CA ARG A 68 3.05 -9.17 -0.51
C ARG A 68 2.43 -8.22 0.52
N CYS A 69 1.62 -8.75 1.42
CA CYS A 69 1.01 -7.97 2.49
C CYS A 69 1.93 -7.89 3.71
N LEU A 70 2.20 -6.67 4.17
CA LEU A 70 2.95 -6.35 5.37
C LEU A 70 1.99 -5.88 6.46
N HIS A 71 2.28 -6.23 7.70
CA HIS A 71 1.45 -5.86 8.86
C HIS A 71 2.13 -4.82 9.77
N HIS A 72 3.40 -4.48 9.51
CA HIS A 72 4.19 -3.54 10.30
C HIS A 72 4.74 -2.39 9.45
N ARG A 73 4.71 -1.17 10.00
CA ARG A 73 5.06 0.08 9.28
C ARG A 73 6.55 0.19 8.93
N GLY A 74 7.43 -0.30 9.80
CA GLY A 74 8.88 -0.26 9.58
C GLY A 74 9.29 -0.97 8.30
N ASP A 75 8.63 -2.11 8.04
CA ASP A 75 8.90 -2.93 6.87
C ASP A 75 8.39 -2.28 5.58
N TYR A 76 7.29 -1.52 5.62
CA TYR A 76 6.67 -0.98 4.42
C TYR A 76 7.54 0.03 3.66
N LEU A 77 8.24 0.92 4.39
CA LEU A 77 9.14 1.89 3.77
C LEU A 77 10.49 1.26 3.38
N ALA A 78 10.93 0.24 4.11
CA ALA A 78 12.17 -0.48 3.86
C ALA A 78 12.03 -1.51 2.73
N PHE A 79 10.81 -1.92 2.38
CA PHE A 79 10.57 -2.89 1.33
C PHE A 79 10.70 -2.23 -0.04
N ASP A 80 11.68 -2.66 -0.82
CA ASP A 80 11.95 -2.17 -2.18
C ASP A 80 10.93 -2.67 -3.21
N GLY A 81 10.31 -3.83 -2.99
CA GLY A 81 9.38 -4.44 -3.95
C GLY A 81 8.23 -3.53 -4.39
N GLU A 82 7.94 -3.52 -5.69
CA GLU A 82 6.94 -2.64 -6.33
C GLU A 82 5.49 -3.08 -6.10
N HIS A 83 5.26 -4.31 -5.64
CA HIS A 83 3.93 -4.91 -5.49
C HIS A 83 3.73 -5.47 -4.07
N CYS A 84 3.72 -4.56 -3.10
CA CYS A 84 3.38 -4.86 -1.72
C CYS A 84 2.25 -3.97 -1.21
N SER A 85 1.60 -4.41 -0.14
CA SER A 85 0.57 -3.63 0.53
C SER A 85 0.83 -3.60 2.03
N LEU A 86 0.52 -2.50 2.70
CA LEU A 86 0.48 -2.44 4.17
C LEU A 86 -0.97 -2.54 4.63
N GLN A 87 -1.30 -3.58 5.38
CA GLN A 87 -2.61 -3.72 6.02
C GLN A 87 -2.49 -3.41 7.51
N ARG A 88 -3.25 -2.42 7.97
CA ARG A 88 -3.32 -2.03 9.38
C ARG A 88 -4.73 -1.59 9.75
N ASP A 89 -5.28 -2.22 10.77
CA ASP A 89 -6.68 -2.05 11.18
C ASP A 89 -7.58 -2.28 9.95
N ASP A 90 -8.49 -1.34 9.65
CA ASP A 90 -9.38 -1.40 8.49
C ASP A 90 -8.79 -0.74 7.24
N VAL A 91 -7.53 -0.31 7.25
CA VAL A 91 -6.88 0.37 6.12
C VAL A 91 -5.89 -0.55 5.43
N ILE A 92 -5.92 -0.51 4.11
CA ILE A 92 -4.92 -1.11 3.25
C ILE A 92 -4.29 0.00 2.42
N VAL A 93 -2.96 -0.01 2.35
CA VAL A 93 -2.18 0.88 1.50
C VAL A 93 -1.50 0.04 0.43
N TYR A 94 -1.89 0.22 -0.82
CA TYR A 94 -1.25 -0.41 -1.98
C TYR A 94 -0.12 0.47 -2.46
N LYS A 95 1.08 -0.08 -2.61
CA LYS A 95 2.28 0.70 -2.95
C LYS A 95 2.25 1.24 -4.38
N ALA A 96 1.60 0.53 -5.31
CA ALA A 96 1.45 0.92 -6.70
C ALA A 96 -0.03 1.02 -7.11
N GLY A 97 -0.34 1.96 -8.00
CA GLY A 97 -1.68 2.13 -8.57
C GLY A 97 -2.14 0.91 -9.39
N SER A 98 -1.21 0.19 -10.02
CA SER A 98 -1.48 -1.04 -10.76
C SER A 98 -2.00 -2.20 -9.90
N GLN A 99 -1.89 -2.10 -8.58
CA GLN A 99 -2.43 -3.12 -7.65
C GLN A 99 -3.94 -2.99 -7.44
N ILE A 100 -4.56 -1.89 -7.88
CA ILE A 100 -5.96 -1.60 -7.58
C ILE A 100 -6.67 -1.10 -8.83
N LEU A 101 -7.73 -1.82 -9.20
CA LEU A 101 -8.57 -1.52 -10.34
C LEU A 101 -9.91 -0.95 -9.85
N PRO A 102 -10.19 0.34 -10.09
CA PRO A 102 -11.52 0.90 -9.88
C PRO A 102 -12.52 0.27 -10.85
N CYS A 103 -13.62 -0.29 -10.33
CA CYS A 103 -14.61 -0.98 -11.15
C CYS A 103 -15.91 -0.19 -11.27
N ALA A 104 -16.34 0.46 -10.19
CA ALA A 104 -17.56 1.25 -10.17
C ALA A 104 -17.45 2.42 -9.19
N ALA A 105 -18.03 3.57 -9.57
CA ALA A 105 -18.29 4.64 -8.63
C ALA A 105 -19.55 4.30 -7.81
N VAL A 106 -19.46 4.43 -6.50
CA VAL A 106 -20.55 4.20 -5.57
C VAL A 106 -20.86 5.49 -4.82
N GLY A 107 -22.14 5.85 -4.83
CA GLY A 107 -22.64 6.98 -4.06
C GLY A 107 -22.73 6.66 -2.58
N GLU A 108 -23.11 7.65 -1.78
CA GLU A 108 -23.26 7.54 -0.33
C GLU A 108 -24.49 6.73 0.11
N SER A 109 -25.28 6.22 -0.83
CA SER A 109 -26.52 5.50 -0.57
C SER A 109 -26.27 4.14 0.08
N GLU A 110 -27.03 3.88 1.16
CA GLU A 110 -27.12 2.64 1.95
C GLU A 110 -25.82 1.86 2.12
N LEU A 111 -25.04 2.25 3.14
CA LEU A 111 -23.77 1.62 3.51
C LEU A 111 -23.83 0.08 3.53
N VAL A 112 -24.95 -0.46 4.03
CA VAL A 112 -25.20 -1.90 4.15
C VAL A 112 -25.30 -2.57 2.78
N VAL A 113 -25.99 -1.95 1.82
CA VAL A 113 -26.15 -2.51 0.47
C VAL A 113 -24.80 -2.55 -0.25
N MET A 114 -24.01 -1.49 -0.16
CA MET A 114 -22.67 -1.47 -0.78
C MET A 114 -21.73 -2.50 -0.15
N GLN A 115 -21.79 -2.66 1.18
CA GLN A 115 -20.99 -3.67 1.87
C GLN A 115 -21.39 -5.09 1.44
N ASN A 116 -22.69 -5.39 1.42
CA ASN A 116 -23.20 -6.69 0.97
C ASN A 116 -22.79 -6.99 -0.47
N LEU A 117 -22.89 -6.01 -1.37
CA LEU A 117 -22.46 -6.18 -2.77
C LEU A 117 -20.96 -6.50 -2.87
N ALA A 118 -20.12 -5.86 -2.06
CA ALA A 118 -18.69 -6.17 -2.04
C ALA A 118 -18.40 -7.58 -1.52
N ASP A 119 -19.12 -8.01 -0.49
CA ASP A 119 -18.98 -9.36 0.08
C ASP A 119 -19.47 -10.43 -0.91
N GLU A 120 -20.63 -10.22 -1.56
CA GLU A 120 -21.14 -11.10 -2.62
C GLU A 120 -20.20 -11.17 -3.83
N THR A 121 -19.66 -10.03 -4.26
CA THR A 121 -18.68 -9.96 -5.36
C THR A 121 -17.42 -10.76 -5.00
N ARG A 122 -16.94 -10.61 -3.76
CA ARG A 122 -15.78 -11.35 -3.27
C ARG A 122 -16.05 -12.84 -3.27
N ASP A 123 -17.19 -13.27 -2.73
CA ASP A 123 -17.55 -14.68 -2.64
C ASP A 123 -17.68 -15.30 -4.03
N LEU A 124 -18.33 -14.59 -4.96
CA LEU A 124 -18.43 -15.00 -6.36
C LEU A 124 -17.02 -15.22 -6.95
N LEU A 125 -16.13 -14.23 -6.85
CA LEU A 125 -14.77 -14.32 -7.39
C LEU A 125 -13.98 -15.47 -6.76
N LEU A 126 -14.09 -15.69 -5.45
CA LEU A 126 -13.35 -16.77 -4.77
C LEU A 126 -13.95 -18.16 -5.01
N ASN A 127 -15.20 -18.25 -5.48
CA ASN A 127 -15.83 -19.48 -5.92
C ASN A 127 -15.40 -19.87 -7.34
N TYR A 128 -15.36 -18.91 -8.27
CA TYR A 128 -14.90 -19.17 -9.64
C TYR A 128 -13.37 -19.25 -9.76
N PHE A 129 -12.63 -18.53 -8.93
CA PHE A 129 -11.17 -18.46 -8.95
C PHE A 129 -10.59 -18.82 -7.58
N PRO A 130 -10.65 -20.10 -7.16
CA PRO A 130 -10.19 -20.53 -5.83
C PRO A 130 -8.70 -20.25 -5.60
N GLY A 131 -7.88 -20.19 -6.67
CA GLY A 131 -6.47 -19.81 -6.60
C GLY A 131 -6.23 -18.36 -6.14
N LEU A 132 -7.25 -17.49 -6.15
CA LEU A 132 -7.19 -16.13 -5.63
C LEU A 132 -7.49 -16.04 -4.13
N ARG A 133 -7.80 -17.15 -3.46
CA ARG A 133 -7.97 -17.15 -2.00
C ARG A 133 -6.64 -16.77 -1.35
N ARG A 134 -6.66 -15.74 -0.49
CA ARG A 134 -5.49 -15.40 0.33
C ARG A 134 -5.10 -16.63 1.17
N GLN A 135 -3.97 -17.24 0.84
CA GLN A 135 -3.32 -18.21 1.72
C GLN A 135 -2.90 -17.47 3.00
N ARG A 136 -3.63 -17.69 4.10
CA ARG A 136 -3.34 -17.07 5.41
C ARG A 136 -1.99 -17.52 6.00
N GLU A 137 -1.33 -18.52 5.41
CA GLU A 137 -0.26 -19.27 6.10
C GLU A 137 1.11 -19.27 5.41
N ALA A 138 1.24 -18.83 4.15
CA ALA A 138 2.52 -18.94 3.44
C ALA A 138 3.56 -17.86 3.81
N CYS A 139 3.16 -16.74 4.42
CA CYS A 139 4.07 -15.64 4.76
C CYS A 139 4.63 -15.71 6.20
N ARG A 140 4.81 -16.93 6.75
CA ARG A 140 5.67 -17.19 7.92
C ARG A 140 7.02 -17.79 7.56
N GLN A 141 7.39 -17.84 6.28
CA GLN A 141 8.70 -18.31 5.87
C GLN A 141 9.76 -17.21 6.06
N ARG A 142 10.39 -17.30 7.24
CA ARG A 142 11.80 -17.04 7.56
C ARG A 142 12.51 -16.01 6.65
N LEU A 143 12.70 -14.80 7.18
CA LEU A 143 13.94 -14.09 6.89
C LEU A 143 15.10 -14.95 7.43
N PRO A 144 16.16 -15.23 6.67
CA PRO A 144 17.39 -15.76 7.24
C PRO A 144 17.95 -14.70 8.17
N LEU A 145 17.94 -14.99 9.46
CA LEU A 145 18.72 -14.29 10.47
C LEU A 145 20.12 -14.91 10.41
N GLU A 146 20.92 -14.58 9.40
CA GLU A 146 22.35 -14.92 9.40
C GLU A 146 23.20 -13.69 9.03
N GLU A 147 23.82 -13.17 10.09
CA GLU A 147 25.25 -12.84 10.14
C GLU A 147 25.79 -11.73 9.22
N ALA A 148 25.41 -10.48 9.53
CA ALA A 148 26.37 -9.39 9.37
C ALA A 148 27.31 -9.38 10.59
N VAL A 149 28.26 -10.32 10.58
CA VAL A 149 29.41 -10.35 11.48
C VAL A 149 30.11 -9.00 11.43
N SER A 150 30.27 -8.45 12.62
CA SER A 150 31.22 -7.42 13.01
C SER A 150 32.55 -7.53 12.25
N SER A 151 32.80 -6.62 11.32
CA SER A 151 34.16 -6.15 11.03
C SER A 151 34.17 -4.63 10.92
N ARG A 152 34.23 -3.98 12.09
CA ARG A 152 34.77 -2.63 12.17
C ARG A 152 36.25 -2.74 11.77
N ARG A 153 36.59 -2.32 10.55
CA ARG A 153 37.95 -1.84 10.29
C ARG A 153 37.99 -0.38 10.76
N PRO A 154 38.91 0.00 11.66
CA PRO A 154 39.17 1.41 11.92
C PRO A 154 39.73 2.02 10.63
N CYS A 155 39.11 3.10 10.17
CA CYS A 155 39.66 3.92 9.10
C CYS A 155 41.04 4.43 9.52
N ASP A 156 42.03 4.17 8.68
CA ASP A 156 43.39 4.69 8.80
C ASP A 156 43.38 6.21 8.99
N ALA A 157 44.11 6.66 10.01
CA ALA A 157 44.42 8.07 10.21
C ALA A 157 45.37 8.56 9.10
N PRO A 158 45.26 9.82 8.65
CA PRO A 158 46.19 10.37 7.66
C PRO A 158 47.60 10.58 8.26
N PRO A 159 48.67 10.47 7.46
CA PRO A 159 50.03 10.65 7.92
C PRO A 159 50.30 12.12 8.30
N VAL A 160 50.87 12.30 9.49
CA VAL A 160 51.41 13.58 9.98
C VAL A 160 52.68 13.90 9.18
N HIS A 161 52.61 14.91 8.31
CA HIS A 161 53.81 15.52 7.73
C HIS A 161 54.45 16.45 8.77
N THR A 162 55.59 16.03 9.29
CA THR A 162 56.53 16.88 10.03
C THR A 162 57.18 17.89 9.08
N ALA A 163 56.99 19.17 9.36
CA ALA A 163 57.77 20.23 8.73
C ALA A 163 59.18 20.30 9.36
N PRO A 164 60.25 20.52 8.58
CA PRO A 164 61.58 20.72 9.15
C PRO A 164 61.71 22.11 9.73
N SER A 165 62.21 22.14 10.97
CA SER A 165 62.78 23.29 11.65
C SER A 165 63.85 23.96 10.77
N ARG A 166 63.75 25.27 10.58
CA ARG A 166 64.87 26.11 10.18
C ARG A 166 65.15 27.12 11.29
N ALA A 167 66.44 27.17 11.61
CA ALA A 167 67.12 28.12 12.48
C ALA A 167 66.93 29.58 12.03
#